data_AF-A0A0Q4YKI2-F1
#
_entry.id   AF-A0A0Q4YKI2-F1
#
_cell.length_a   1.000
_cell.length_b   1.000
_cell.length_c   1.000
_cell.angle_alpha   90.00
_cell.angle_beta   90.00
_cell.angle_gamma   90.00
#
_symmetry.space_group_name_H-M   'P 1'
#
loop_
_entity.id
_entity.type
_entity.pdbx_description
1 polymer ?
#
loop_
_entity_poly.entity_id
_entity_poly.type
_entity_poly.pdbx_seq_one_letter_code
_entity_poly.pdbx_strand_id
1 'polypeptide(L)'
;MFNEKVAGGSFRGVRADGVDWRWDFDKDGSLIIYSRGRSDRGKWRVEGDKLCTDMVQSNSTCNDVRLLDGQLLYKRVANGEVVTLKPK
;
A
#
# COMPACT_ATOMS: atom_id res chain seq x y z
N MET A 1 -7.49 13.86 5.08
CA MET A 1 -6.17 13.70 5.73
C MET A 1 -5.38 12.46 5.32
N PHE A 2 -5.83 11.20 5.53
CA PHE A 2 -5.02 10.04 5.07
C PHE A 2 -4.72 10.12 3.57
N ASN A 3 -5.76 10.30 2.73
CA ASN A 3 -5.59 10.38 1.29
C ASN A 3 -4.62 11.49 0.88
N GLU A 4 -4.69 12.67 1.50
CA GLU A 4 -3.82 13.81 1.18
C GLU A 4 -2.35 13.55 1.53
N LYS A 5 -2.08 12.77 2.58
CA LYS A 5 -0.71 12.43 3.00
C LYS A 5 -0.07 11.32 2.18
N VAL A 6 -0.87 10.54 1.46
CA VAL A 6 -0.44 9.36 0.71
C VAL A 6 -0.45 9.61 -0.80
N ALA A 7 -1.44 10.35 -1.29
CA ALA A 7 -1.59 10.67 -2.70
C ALA A 7 -0.38 11.44 -3.25
N GLY A 8 0.21 10.92 -4.33
CA GLY A 8 1.44 11.43 -4.92
C GLY A 8 2.72 10.94 -4.23
N GLY A 9 2.62 10.08 -3.21
CA GLY A 9 3.74 9.55 -2.44
C GLY A 9 4.22 8.18 -2.94
N SER A 10 5.53 7.93 -2.78
CA SER A 10 6.15 6.62 -2.95
C SER A 10 6.58 6.08 -1.59
N PHE A 11 6.25 4.83 -1.31
CA PHE A 11 6.58 4.17 -0.04
C PHE A 11 7.28 2.84 -0.29
N ARG A 12 8.21 2.47 0.61
CA ARG A 12 8.94 1.20 0.55
C ARG A 12 8.97 0.49 1.89
N GLY A 13 8.90 -0.82 1.86
CA GLY A 13 9.10 -1.65 3.05
C GLY A 13 9.38 -3.10 2.67
N VAL A 14 9.71 -3.89 3.68
CA VAL A 14 10.07 -5.30 3.52
C VAL A 14 9.07 -6.12 4.30
N ARG A 15 8.49 -7.11 3.65
CA ARG A 15 7.65 -8.11 4.30
C ARG A 15 8.46 -9.02 5.21
N ALA A 16 7.79 -9.70 6.12
CA ALA A 16 8.37 -10.70 7.01
C ALA A 16 9.04 -11.86 6.25
N ASP A 17 8.60 -12.16 5.01
CA ASP A 17 9.22 -13.16 4.14
C ASP A 17 10.42 -12.61 3.32
N GLY A 18 10.91 -11.42 3.65
CA GLY A 18 12.04 -10.77 2.98
C GLY A 18 11.72 -10.16 1.61
N VAL A 19 10.45 -10.16 1.19
CA VAL A 19 10.04 -9.56 -0.08
C VAL A 19 9.98 -8.04 0.04
N ASP A 20 10.76 -7.36 -0.78
CA ASP A 20 10.68 -5.91 -0.95
C ASP A 20 9.39 -5.48 -1.64
N TRP A 21 8.75 -4.47 -1.08
CA TRP A 21 7.61 -3.77 -1.63
C TRP A 21 7.95 -2.30 -1.90
N ARG A 22 7.47 -1.80 -3.04
CA ARG A 22 7.36 -0.37 -3.32
C ARG A 22 5.96 -0.06 -3.81
N TRP A 23 5.35 0.96 -3.23
CA TRP A 23 3.99 1.39 -3.54
C TRP A 23 4.05 2.83 -3.98
N ASP A 24 3.60 3.10 -5.20
CA ASP A 24 3.53 4.44 -5.76
C ASP A 24 2.05 4.81 -5.88
N PHE A 25 1.62 5.76 -5.06
CA PHE A 25 0.26 6.28 -5.06
C PHE A 25 0.20 7.54 -5.92
N ASP A 26 -0.60 7.52 -6.97
CA ASP A 26 -0.84 8.71 -7.79
C ASP A 26 -2.01 9.53 -7.21
N LYS A 27 -2.02 10.84 -7.51
CA LYS A 27 -3.07 11.77 -7.06
C LYS A 27 -4.42 11.53 -7.73
N ASP A 28 -4.44 10.81 -8.85
CA ASP A 28 -5.66 10.45 -9.59
C ASP A 28 -6.36 9.20 -9.05
N GLY A 29 -5.83 8.59 -7.98
CA GLY A 29 -6.35 7.35 -7.40
C GLY A 29 -5.77 6.08 -8.02
N SER A 30 -4.78 6.18 -8.92
CA SER A 30 -4.00 5.04 -9.39
C SER A 30 -2.96 4.60 -8.36
N LEU A 31 -2.67 3.30 -8.35
CA LEU A 31 -1.64 2.68 -7.51
C LEU A 31 -0.77 1.76 -8.38
N ILE A 32 0.54 1.81 -8.18
CA ILE A 32 1.48 0.82 -8.72
C ILE A 32 2.20 0.14 -7.56
N ILE A 33 2.14 -1.19 -7.49
CA ILE A 33 2.86 -1.99 -6.49
C ILE A 33 3.96 -2.77 -7.20
N TYR A 34 5.20 -2.58 -6.75
CA TYR A 34 6.35 -3.37 -7.17
C TYR A 34 6.66 -4.42 -6.10
N SER A 35 6.86 -5.66 -6.53
CA SER A 35 7.15 -6.81 -5.68
C SER A 35 7.85 -7.89 -6.50
N ARG A 36 8.93 -8.49 -5.96
CA ARG A 36 9.68 -9.58 -6.61
C ARG A 36 10.07 -9.28 -8.07
N GLY A 37 10.56 -8.06 -8.33
CA GLY A 37 11.00 -7.61 -9.65
C GLY A 37 9.87 -7.38 -10.69
N ARG A 38 8.61 -7.51 -10.28
CA ARG A 38 7.42 -7.26 -11.10
C ARG A 38 6.63 -6.08 -10.55
N SER A 39 5.75 -5.52 -11.38
CA SER A 39 4.80 -4.49 -10.98
C SER A 39 3.38 -4.88 -11.34
N ASP A 40 2.44 -4.48 -10.49
CA ASP A 40 1.02 -4.53 -10.74
C ASP A 40 0.43 -3.14 -10.60
N ARG A 41 -0.56 -2.81 -11.43
CA ARG A 41 -1.23 -1.51 -11.44
C ARG A 41 -2.69 -1.71 -11.08
N GLY A 42 -3.24 -0.73 -10.38
CA GLY A 42 -4.63 -0.75 -9.96
C GLY A 42 -5.11 0.62 -9.53
N LYS A 43 -6.23 0.61 -8.82
CA LYS A 43 -6.76 1.77 -8.12
C LYS A 43 -6.64 1.58 -6.62
N TRP A 44 -6.62 2.67 -5.89
CA TRP A 44 -6.70 2.66 -4.44
C TRP A 44 -7.79 3.62 -3.97
N ARG A 45 -8.35 3.29 -2.81
CA ARG A 45 -9.29 4.16 -2.08
C ARG A 45 -9.23 3.85 -0.61
N VAL A 46 -9.70 4.78 0.21
CA VAL A 46 -9.80 4.59 1.65
C VAL A 46 -11.26 4.51 2.06
N GLU A 47 -11.58 3.46 2.81
CA GLU A 47 -12.89 3.20 3.38
C GLU A 47 -12.73 3.10 4.90
N GLY A 48 -13.00 4.20 5.61
CA GLY A 48 -12.74 4.28 7.06
C GLY A 48 -11.26 4.17 7.39
N ASP A 49 -10.87 3.10 8.10
CA ASP A 49 -9.50 2.77 8.47
C ASP A 49 -8.86 1.73 7.54
N LYS A 50 -9.50 1.45 6.40
CA LYS A 50 -9.03 0.47 5.42
C LYS A 50 -8.50 1.13 4.17
N LEU A 51 -7.36 0.62 3.68
CA LEU A 51 -6.88 0.85 2.34
C LEU A 51 -7.38 -0.28 1.44
N CYS A 52 -8.28 0.05 0.53
CA CYS A 52 -8.79 -0.86 -0.48
C CYS A 52 -8.01 -0.68 -1.79
N THR A 53 -7.48 -1.77 -2.31
CA THR A 53 -6.75 -1.80 -3.60
C THR A 53 -7.51 -2.67 -4.58
N ASP A 54 -7.75 -2.16 -5.78
CA ASP A 54 -8.32 -2.91 -6.89
C ASP A 54 -7.24 -3.10 -7.95
N MET A 55 -6.55 -4.24 -7.89
CA MET A 55 -5.37 -4.52 -8.71
C MET A 55 -5.76 -5.30 -9.98
N VAL A 56 -5.01 -5.13 -11.06
CA VAL A 56 -5.31 -5.80 -12.34
C VAL A 56 -4.87 -7.27 -12.32
N GLN A 57 -3.69 -7.57 -11.76
CA GLN A 57 -3.15 -8.94 -11.73
C GLN A 57 -3.33 -9.63 -10.38
N SER A 58 -3.30 -8.86 -9.29
CA SER A 58 -3.44 -9.34 -7.92
C SER A 58 -4.89 -9.24 -7.43
N ASN A 59 -5.23 -10.01 -6.39
CA ASN A 59 -6.56 -9.93 -5.80
C ASN A 59 -6.84 -8.54 -5.21
N SER A 60 -8.02 -8.00 -5.53
CA SER A 60 -8.54 -6.81 -4.85
C SER A 60 -8.82 -7.13 -3.38
N THR A 61 -8.43 -6.22 -2.49
CA THR A 61 -8.52 -6.45 -1.04
C THR A 61 -8.55 -5.13 -0.27
N CYS A 62 -9.23 -5.13 0.88
CA CYS A 62 -9.23 -4.03 1.83
C CYS A 62 -8.49 -4.44 3.09
N ASN A 63 -7.45 -3.70 3.43
CA ASN A 63 -6.53 -4.02 4.53
C ASN A 63 -6.48 -2.85 5.51
N ASP A 64 -6.32 -3.14 6.79
CA ASP A 64 -6.24 -2.08 7.80
C ASP A 64 -4.97 -1.25 7.55
N VAL A 65 -5.10 0.07 7.64
CA VAL A 65 -3.98 0.97 7.42
C VAL A 65 -3.92 2.05 8.49
N ARG A 66 -2.72 2.39 8.92
CA ARG A 66 -2.47 3.56 9.78
C ARG A 66 -1.32 4.39 9.25
N LEU A 67 -1.41 5.70 9.45
CA LEU A 67 -0.28 6.61 9.29
C LEU A 67 0.30 6.92 10.66
N LEU A 68 1.61 6.71 10.82
CA LEU A 68 2.37 7.09 12.00
C LEU A 68 3.68 7.71 11.56
N ASP A 69 3.91 8.97 11.92
CA ASP A 69 5.13 9.71 11.58
C ASP A 69 5.52 9.65 10.10
N GLY A 70 4.51 9.76 9.22
CA GLY A 70 4.67 9.70 7.77
C GLY A 70 4.85 8.28 7.20
N GLN A 71 4.91 7.25 8.04
CA GLN A 71 5.00 5.84 7.62
C GLN A 71 3.61 5.21 7.53
N LEU A 72 3.44 4.31 6.56
CA LEU A 72 2.25 3.48 6.42
C LEU A 72 2.45 2.17 7.16
N LEU A 73 1.63 1.91 8.18
CA LEU A 73 1.50 0.61 8.80
C LEU A 73 0.36 -0.12 8.10
N TYR A 74 0.72 -1.07 7.25
CA TYR A 74 -0.21 -1.81 6.43
C TYR A 74 -0.38 -3.23 7.00
N LYS A 75 -1.55 -3.51 7.59
CA LYS A 75 -1.85 -4.82 8.18
C LYS A 75 -2.59 -5.69 7.15
N ARG A 76 -1.95 -6.77 6.74
CA ARG A 76 -2.45 -7.68 5.72
C ARG A 76 -3.56 -8.56 6.28
N VAL A 77 -4.76 -8.48 5.73
CA VAL A 77 -5.92 -9.30 6.13
C VAL A 77 -5.66 -10.80 5.89
N ALA A 78 -4.82 -11.14 4.91
CA ALA A 78 -4.54 -12.52 4.54
C ALA A 78 -3.78 -13.32 5.61
N ASN A 79 -2.95 -12.66 6.43
CA ASN A 79 -2.07 -13.34 7.39
C ASN A 79 -1.80 -12.55 8.69
N GLY A 80 -2.39 -11.36 8.86
CA GLY A 80 -2.21 -10.51 10.04
C GLY A 80 -0.88 -9.76 10.11
N GLU A 81 0.02 -9.96 9.15
CA GLU A 81 1.32 -9.31 9.08
C GLU A 81 1.19 -7.78 8.97
N VAL A 82 1.96 -7.04 9.76
CA VAL A 82 2.08 -5.58 9.64
C VAL A 82 3.36 -5.26 8.88
N VAL A 83 3.21 -4.68 7.69
CA VAL A 83 4.33 -4.16 6.89
C VAL A 83 4.43 -2.66 7.11
N THR A 84 5.57 -2.20 7.60
CA THR A 84 5.87 -0.76 7.69
C THR A 84 6.46 -0.28 6.39
N LEU A 85 5.73 0.54 5.65
CA LEU A 85 6.20 1.21 4.43
C LEU A 85 6.60 2.64 4.77
N LYS A 86 7.87 2.99 4.54
CA LYS A 86 8.44 4.31 4.78
C LYS A 86 8.39 5.15 3.50
N PRO A 87 8.23 6.48 3.58
CA PRO A 87 8.41 7.35 2.42
C PRO A 87 9.77 7.11 1.76
N LYS A 88 9.78 7.08 0.44
CA LYS A 88 10.99 7.00 -0.37
C LYS A 88 11.70 8.35 -0.42
#